data_AF-A0A2T0YDL2-F1
#
_entry.id   AF-A0A2T0YDL2-F1
#
_cell.length_a   1.000
_cell.length_b   1.000
_cell.length_c   1.000
_cell.angle_alpha   90.00
_cell.angle_beta   90.00
_cell.angle_gamma   90.00
#
_symmetry.space_group_name_H-M   'P 1'
#
loop_
_entity.id
_entity.type
_entity.pdbx_description
1 polymer ?
#
loop_
_entity_poly.entity_id
_entity_poly.type
_entity_poly.pdbx_seq_one_letter_code
_entity_poly.pdbx_strand_id
1 'polypeptide(L)'
;MTTTIETREEAQYVADTICSQVTPMVLMSLGAHKLGTYTQENGTHALVFLARMLPFKKNGERSEAPRNMRVMITLNVADAYDIRVEYQRQGKTITHYSANSIYADQIAGVMLRIDSDFDLDNSSEGHQGIPA
;
A
#
# COMPACT_ATOMS: atom_id res chain seq x y z
N MET A 1 15.70 -26.29 9.47
CA MET A 1 14.24 -26.39 9.69
C MET A 1 13.89 -25.32 10.71
N THR A 2 13.73 -24.09 10.24
CA THR A 2 13.36 -22.95 11.09
C THR A 2 11.84 -22.97 11.23
N THR A 3 11.39 -22.81 12.46
CA THR A 3 10.12 -23.31 12.96
C THR A 3 8.99 -22.35 12.57
N THR A 4 7.85 -22.85 12.08
CA THR A 4 6.65 -22.09 11.62
C THR A 4 6.12 -21.04 12.62
N ILE A 5 6.56 -21.08 13.88
CA ILE A 5 6.22 -20.12 14.93
C ILE A 5 7.08 -18.84 14.79
N GLU A 6 8.38 -18.98 14.52
CA GLU A 6 9.32 -17.87 14.33
C GLU A 6 8.88 -16.98 13.15
N THR A 7 8.40 -17.59 12.07
CA THR A 7 7.91 -16.85 10.89
C THR A 7 6.61 -16.09 11.12
N ARG A 8 5.76 -16.53 12.07
CA ARG A 8 4.53 -15.82 12.44
C ARG A 8 4.83 -14.64 13.36
N GLU A 9 5.71 -14.83 14.33
CA GLU A 9 6.16 -13.76 15.23
C GLU A 9 6.92 -12.68 14.46
N GLU A 10 7.79 -13.07 13.53
CA GLU A 10 8.48 -12.16 12.62
C GLU A 10 7.50 -11.37 11.73
N ALA A 11 6.53 -12.05 11.12
CA ALA A 11 5.49 -11.40 10.32
C ALA A 11 4.68 -10.38 11.14
N GLN A 12 4.36 -10.72 12.39
CA GLN A 12 3.64 -9.83 13.29
C GLN A 12 4.51 -8.64 13.71
N TYR A 13 5.78 -8.86 14.04
CA TYR A 13 6.72 -7.80 14.39
C TYR A 13 6.91 -6.79 13.25
N VAL A 14 7.06 -7.27 12.02
CA VAL A 14 7.15 -6.40 10.83
C VAL A 14 5.85 -5.63 10.63
N ALA A 15 4.70 -6.29 10.74
CA ALA A 15 3.40 -5.62 10.58
C ALA A 15 3.14 -4.56 11.66
N ASP A 16 3.50 -4.84 12.91
CA ASP A 16 3.39 -3.88 14.03
C ASP A 16 4.34 -2.70 13.83
N THR A 17 5.55 -2.95 13.32
CA THR A 17 6.51 -1.91 12.95
C THR A 17 5.93 -1.00 11.87
N ILE A 18 5.40 -1.56 10.79
CA ILE A 18 4.75 -0.79 9.72
C ILE A 18 3.56 0.01 10.28
N CYS A 19 2.71 -0.64 11.10
CA CYS A 19 1.54 -0.02 11.72
C CYS A 19 1.94 1.20 12.57
N SER A 20 3.03 1.10 13.33
CA SER A 20 3.55 2.20 14.15
C SER A 20 3.99 3.41 13.32
N GLN A 21 4.49 3.18 12.09
CA GLN A 21 4.99 4.23 11.20
C GLN A 21 3.91 4.88 10.34
N VAL A 22 2.90 4.11 9.92
CA VAL A 22 1.70 4.68 9.27
C VAL A 22 0.93 5.58 10.23
N THR A 23 0.97 5.25 11.53
CA THR A 23 0.23 5.87 12.65
C THR A 23 -1.26 5.52 12.70
N PRO A 24 -1.86 5.38 13.91
CA PRO A 24 -3.28 5.04 14.06
C PRO A 24 -4.25 6.03 13.41
N MET A 25 -3.90 7.33 13.38
CA MET A 25 -4.76 8.36 12.82
C MET A 25 -4.95 8.18 11.31
N VAL A 26 -3.87 7.86 10.58
CA VAL A 26 -3.93 7.61 9.13
C VAL A 26 -4.76 6.36 8.81
N LEU A 27 -4.60 5.30 9.60
CA LEU A 27 -5.42 4.09 9.47
C LEU A 27 -6.91 4.38 9.69
N MET A 28 -7.25 5.21 10.69
CA MET A 28 -8.62 5.66 10.92
C MET A 28 -9.16 6.50 9.75
N SER A 29 -8.37 7.45 9.23
CA SER A 29 -8.75 8.27 8.07
C SER A 29 -9.06 7.44 6.83
N LEU A 30 -8.32 6.35 6.60
CA LEU A 30 -8.57 5.42 5.49
C LEU A 30 -9.73 4.44 5.73
N GLY A 31 -10.34 4.47 6.92
CA GLY A 31 -11.35 3.48 7.30
C GLY A 31 -10.78 2.06 7.34
N ALA A 32 -9.52 1.92 7.76
CA ALA A 32 -8.82 0.65 7.83
C ALA A 32 -9.52 -0.32 8.79
N HIS A 33 -9.73 -1.55 8.34
CA HIS A 33 -10.34 -2.62 9.12
C HIS A 33 -9.76 -3.97 8.69
N LYS A 34 -9.91 -5.00 9.53
CA LYS A 34 -9.33 -6.34 9.32
C LYS A 34 -7.82 -6.28 9.07
N LEU A 35 -7.09 -5.61 9.96
CA LEU A 35 -5.63 -5.63 9.94
C LEU A 35 -5.13 -7.05 10.13
N GLY A 36 -4.04 -7.38 9.45
CA GLY A 36 -3.37 -8.66 9.58
C GLY A 36 -2.01 -8.67 8.91
N THR A 37 -1.39 -9.82 8.94
CA THR A 37 -0.07 -10.07 8.34
C THR A 37 -0.24 -10.85 7.04
N TYR A 38 0.59 -10.56 6.05
CA TYR A 38 0.69 -11.37 4.85
C TYR A 38 2.16 -11.65 4.54
N THR A 39 2.50 -12.92 4.31
CA THR A 39 3.84 -13.31 3.86
C THR A 39 3.75 -13.60 2.36
N GLN A 40 4.53 -12.86 1.58
CA GLN A 40 4.64 -13.06 0.15
C GLN A 40 5.41 -14.35 -0.17
N GLU A 41 5.29 -14.83 -1.42
CA GLU A 41 5.95 -16.07 -1.86
C GLU A 41 7.48 -15.99 -1.78
N ASN A 42 8.04 -14.79 -1.90
CA ASN A 42 9.47 -14.51 -1.74
C ASN A 42 9.92 -14.44 -0.27
N GLY A 43 9.03 -14.73 0.68
CA GLY A 43 9.30 -14.70 2.12
C GLY A 43 9.17 -13.32 2.78
N THR A 44 8.87 -12.26 2.02
CA THR A 44 8.76 -10.91 2.59
C THR A 44 7.44 -10.72 3.34
N HIS A 45 7.51 -10.13 4.53
CA HIS A 45 6.34 -9.86 5.36
C HIS A 45 5.72 -8.49 5.05
N ALA A 46 4.40 -8.44 5.13
CA ALA A 46 3.60 -7.27 4.81
C ALA A 46 2.48 -7.05 5.85
N LEU A 47 2.20 -5.78 6.12
CA LEU A 47 0.94 -5.37 6.75
C LEU A 47 -0.14 -5.40 5.67
N VAL A 48 -1.28 -6.04 5.98
CA VAL A 48 -2.46 -6.04 5.12
C VAL A 48 -3.68 -5.55 5.88
N PHE A 49 -4.50 -4.72 5.24
CA PHE A 49 -5.81 -4.33 5.77
C PHE A 49 -6.79 -4.04 4.64
N LEU A 50 -8.06 -3.95 4.98
CA LEU A 50 -9.09 -3.45 4.07
C LEU A 50 -9.37 -1.99 4.37
N ALA A 51 -9.47 -1.18 3.33
CA ALA A 51 -9.89 0.21 3.40
C ALA A 51 -11.07 0.44 2.45
N ARG A 52 -12.00 1.33 2.82
CA ARG A 52 -13.19 1.62 2.01
C ARG A 52 -12.98 2.92 1.25
N MET A 53 -12.58 2.81 -0.02
CA MET A 53 -12.16 3.95 -0.85
C MET A 53 -12.99 4.05 -2.13
N LEU A 54 -13.04 5.23 -2.74
CA LEU A 54 -13.73 5.44 -4.02
C LEU A 54 -12.77 5.11 -5.18
N PRO A 55 -13.05 4.08 -6.00
CA PRO A 55 -12.19 3.77 -7.14
C PRO A 55 -12.30 4.86 -8.22
N PHE A 56 -11.19 5.13 -8.91
CA PHE A 56 -11.21 5.96 -10.09
C PHE A 56 -11.89 5.23 -11.27
N LYS A 57 -12.73 5.95 -12.00
CA LYS A 57 -13.21 5.56 -13.32
C LYS A 57 -12.07 5.75 -14.33
N LYS A 58 -12.21 5.11 -15.51
CA LYS A 58 -11.22 5.21 -16.59
C LYS A 58 -11.03 6.63 -17.14
N ASN A 59 -11.97 7.53 -16.90
CA ASN A 59 -11.93 8.95 -17.28
C ASN A 59 -11.36 9.85 -16.16
N GLY A 60 -10.76 9.29 -15.10
CA GLY A 60 -10.21 10.05 -13.97
C GLY A 60 -11.24 10.49 -12.92
N GLU A 61 -12.54 10.43 -13.23
CA GLU A 61 -13.58 10.74 -12.25
C GLU A 61 -13.66 9.69 -11.13
N ARG A 62 -14.04 10.10 -9.92
CA ARG A 62 -14.38 9.15 -8.86
C ARG A 62 -15.63 8.34 -9.22
N SER A 63 -15.60 7.05 -8.91
CA SER A 63 -16.80 6.21 -8.95
C SER A 63 -17.78 6.66 -7.87
N GLU A 64 -19.08 6.56 -8.14
CA GLU A 64 -20.14 6.94 -7.20
C GLU A 64 -20.28 5.98 -6.00
N ALA A 65 -19.67 4.79 -6.08
CA ALA A 65 -19.80 3.75 -5.06
C ALA A 65 -18.44 3.40 -4.45
N PRO A 66 -18.25 3.57 -3.13
CA PRO A 66 -17.02 3.15 -2.46
C PRO A 66 -16.90 1.63 -2.46
N ARG A 67 -15.65 1.14 -2.49
CA ARG A 67 -15.33 -0.30 -2.51
C ARG A 67 -14.35 -0.64 -1.39
N ASN A 68 -14.44 -1.86 -0.90
CA ASN A 68 -13.42 -2.43 -0.04
C ASN A 68 -12.21 -2.77 -0.91
N MET A 69 -11.08 -2.15 -0.62
CA MET A 69 -9.81 -2.39 -1.27
C MET A 69 -8.84 -3.00 -0.27
N ARG A 70 -8.07 -3.98 -0.71
CA ARG A 70 -6.95 -4.55 0.03
C ARG A 70 -5.77 -3.61 -0.11
N VAL A 71 -5.29 -3.09 1.00
CA VAL A 71 -4.02 -2.37 1.09
C VAL A 71 -2.97 -3.34 1.61
N MET A 72 -1.84 -3.42 0.92
CA MET A 72 -0.68 -4.21 1.28
C MET A 72 0.53 -3.28 1.35
N ILE A 73 1.23 -3.30 2.47
CA ILE A 73 2.45 -2.53 2.70
C ILE A 73 3.55 -3.53 3.05
N THR A 74 4.57 -3.59 2.20
CA THR A 74 5.69 -4.53 2.32
C THR A 74 6.97 -3.78 2.62
N LEU A 75 7.74 -4.24 3.60
CA LEU A 75 9.12 -3.77 3.79
C LEU A 75 10.02 -4.50 2.79
N ASN A 76 10.62 -3.78 1.85
CA ASN A 76 11.49 -4.34 0.83
C ASN A 76 12.94 -4.43 1.31
N VAL A 77 13.80 -5.03 0.47
CA VAL A 77 15.23 -5.28 0.80
C VAL A 77 16.09 -4.00 0.89
N ALA A 78 15.55 -2.85 0.49
CA ALA A 78 16.22 -1.55 0.54
C ALA A 78 15.77 -0.72 1.77
N ASP A 79 15.19 -1.38 2.78
CA ASP A 79 14.62 -0.74 3.97
C ASP A 79 13.57 0.33 3.64
N ALA A 80 12.85 0.14 2.54
CA ALA A 80 11.78 1.02 2.08
C ALA A 80 10.46 0.25 1.91
N TYR A 81 9.37 0.98 1.77
CA TYR A 81 8.03 0.39 1.67
C TYR A 81 7.52 0.35 0.24
N ASP A 82 7.00 -0.83 -0.13
CA ASP A 82 6.21 -1.01 -1.33
C ASP A 82 4.73 -1.14 -0.95
N ILE A 83 3.89 -0.35 -1.61
CA ILE A 83 2.46 -0.23 -1.32
C ILE A 83 1.68 -0.70 -2.53
N ARG A 84 0.72 -1.59 -2.32
CA ARG A 84 -0.28 -1.97 -3.32
C ARG A 84 -1.68 -1.87 -2.77
N VAL A 85 -2.56 -1.24 -3.54
CA VAL A 85 -3.98 -1.14 -3.23
C VAL A 85 -4.76 -1.78 -4.36
N GLU A 86 -5.54 -2.80 -4.02
CA GLU A 86 -6.19 -3.65 -5.01
C GLU A 86 -7.64 -3.93 -4.64
N TYR A 87 -8.49 -4.12 -5.64
CA TYR A 87 -9.87 -4.53 -5.42
C TYR A 87 -10.32 -5.54 -6.48
N GLN A 88 -11.34 -6.33 -6.14
CA GLN A 88 -11.92 -7.31 -7.05
C GLN A 88 -13.04 -6.68 -7.88
N ARG A 89 -12.99 -6.87 -9.20
CA ARG A 89 -14.07 -6.48 -10.13
C ARG A 89 -14.23 -7.57 -11.18
N GLN A 90 -15.44 -8.15 -11.26
CA GLN A 90 -15.78 -9.17 -12.26
C GLN A 90 -14.78 -10.35 -12.29
N GLY A 91 -14.35 -10.82 -11.11
CA GLY A 91 -13.38 -11.91 -10.98
C GLY A 91 -11.94 -11.55 -11.30
N LYS A 92 -11.63 -10.25 -11.52
CA LYS A 92 -10.28 -9.76 -11.77
C LYS A 92 -9.81 -8.86 -10.63
N THR A 93 -8.55 -9.03 -10.22
CA THR A 93 -7.86 -8.08 -9.36
C THR A 93 -7.50 -6.84 -10.19
N ILE A 94 -7.90 -5.67 -9.70
CA ILE A 94 -7.57 -4.37 -10.28
C ILE A 94 -6.71 -3.61 -9.29
N THR A 95 -5.54 -3.14 -9.72
CA THR A 95 -4.70 -2.24 -8.96
C THR A 95 -5.29 -0.84 -9.02
N HIS A 96 -5.65 -0.30 -7.86
CA HIS A 96 -6.09 1.08 -7.69
C HIS A 96 -4.91 2.02 -7.52
N TYR A 97 -3.91 1.60 -6.74
CA TYR A 97 -2.72 2.38 -6.44
C TYR A 97 -1.51 1.44 -6.26
N SER A 98 -0.35 1.88 -6.72
CA SER A 98 0.92 1.21 -6.46
C SER A 98 2.03 2.25 -6.28
N ALA A 99 2.84 2.08 -5.26
CA ALA A 99 4.06 2.86 -5.05
C ALA A 99 5.17 1.93 -4.56
N ASN A 100 6.41 2.25 -4.92
CA ASN A 100 7.57 1.46 -4.52
C ASN A 100 8.60 2.39 -3.88
N SER A 101 9.45 1.85 -3.01
CA SER A 101 10.56 2.58 -2.39
C SER A 101 10.13 3.83 -1.61
N ILE A 102 9.06 3.73 -0.84
CA ILE A 102 8.57 4.80 0.04
C ILE A 102 9.27 4.74 1.38
N TYR A 103 9.92 5.82 1.80
CA TYR A 103 10.60 5.86 3.10
C TYR A 103 9.60 6.01 4.26
N ALA A 104 10.02 5.62 5.46
CA ALA A 104 9.20 5.61 6.66
C ALA A 104 8.61 6.99 7.01
N ASP A 105 9.32 8.07 6.74
CA ASP A 105 8.88 9.45 6.94
C ASP A 105 7.82 9.90 5.93
N GLN A 106 7.78 9.26 4.75
CA GLN A 106 6.85 9.57 3.66
C GLN A 106 5.56 8.75 3.74
N ILE A 107 5.58 7.59 4.39
CA ILE A 107 4.51 6.60 4.30
C ILE A 107 3.15 7.13 4.76
N ALA A 108 3.11 7.89 5.86
CA ALA A 108 1.89 8.47 6.39
C ALA A 108 1.24 9.45 5.38
N GLY A 109 2.06 10.29 4.75
CA GLY A 109 1.60 11.24 3.72
C GLY A 109 1.12 10.54 2.46
N VAL A 110 1.83 9.49 2.01
CA VAL A 110 1.41 8.65 0.87
C VAL A 110 0.07 7.98 1.18
N MET A 111 -0.08 7.38 2.36
CA MET A 111 -1.31 6.70 2.77
C MET A 111 -2.52 7.63 2.76
N LEU A 112 -2.41 8.84 3.32
CA LEU A 112 -3.50 9.83 3.26
C LEU A 112 -3.86 10.25 1.83
N ARG A 113 -2.87 10.23 0.92
CA ARG A 113 -3.08 10.55 -0.49
C ARG A 113 -3.77 9.46 -1.28
N ILE A 114 -3.74 8.20 -0.85
CA ILE A 114 -4.40 7.09 -1.57
C ILE A 114 -5.91 7.32 -1.72
N ASP A 115 -6.56 7.85 -0.69
CA ASP A 115 -7.99 8.20 -0.76
C ASP A 115 -8.20 9.63 -1.29
N SER A 116 -7.17 10.47 -1.31
CA SER A 116 -7.23 11.86 -1.78
C SER A 116 -7.06 11.92 -3.30
N ASP A 117 -7.70 12.89 -3.94
CA ASP A 117 -7.75 13.07 -5.40
C ASP A 117 -6.44 13.58 -6.00
N PHE A 118 -5.33 13.37 -5.29
CA PHE A 118 -4.05 13.91 -5.70
C PHE A 118 -3.47 12.97 -6.74
N ASP A 119 -3.67 13.33 -8.00
CA ASP A 119 -2.90 12.83 -9.14
C ASP A 119 -1.42 12.96 -8.73
N LEU A 120 -0.83 11.86 -8.28
CA LEU A 120 0.62 11.75 -8.27
C LEU A 120 0.96 11.57 -9.73
N ASP A 121 1.08 12.70 -10.42
CA ASP A 121 1.73 12.80 -11.71
C ASP A 121 3.09 12.16 -11.54
N ASN A 122 3.15 10.87 -11.85
CA ASN A 122 4.36 10.10 -11.89
C ASN A 122 4.96 10.45 -13.25
N SER A 123 5.43 11.69 -13.33
CA SER A 123 6.47 12.13 -14.24
C SER A 123 7.63 11.18 -14.03
N SER A 124 7.57 10.08 -14.75
CA SER A 124 8.72 9.25 -15.05
C SER A 124 9.60 10.14 -15.90
N GLU A 125 10.49 10.88 -15.24
CA GLU A 125 11.62 11.56 -15.87
C GLU A 125 12.44 10.49 -16.60
N GLY A 126 12.08 10.28 -17.86
CA GLY A 126 12.99 9.76 -18.86
C GLY A 126 14.11 10.77 -19.03
N HIS A 127 15.27 10.45 -18.48
CA HIS A 127 16.55 11.02 -18.88
C HIS A 127 16.67 10.97 -20.42
N GLN A 128 16.48 12.09 -21.12
CA GLN A 128 17.18 12.43 -22.37
C GLN A 128 17.17 13.95 -22.62
N GLY A 129 18.35 14.54 -22.74
CA GLY A 129 18.55 15.79 -23.49
C GLY A 129 19.01 17.01 -22.69
N ILE A 130 20.31 17.15 -22.50
CA ILE A 130 20.97 18.42 -22.15
C ILE A 130 20.85 19.35 -23.38
N PRO A 131 20.30 20.58 -23.28
CA PRO A 131 20.45 21.56 -24.34
C PRO A 131 21.82 22.25 -24.23
N ALA A 132 22.53 22.32 -25.36
CA ALA A 132 23.62 23.28 -25.59
C ALA A 132 23.04 24.61 -26.04
#